data_AF-A0A257RIU0-F1
#
_entry.id   AF-A0A257RIU0-F1
#
_cell.length_a   1.000
_cell.length_b   1.000
_cell.length_c   1.000
_cell.angle_alpha   90.00
_cell.angle_beta   90.00
_cell.angle_gamma   90.00
#
_symmetry.space_group_name_H-M   'P 1'
#
loop_
_entity.id
_entity.type
_entity.pdbx_description
1 polymer ?
#
loop_
_entity_poly.entity_id
_entity_poly.type
_entity_poly.pdbx_seq_one_letter_code
_entity_poly.pdbx_strand_id
1 'polypeptide(L)'
;MSDESTTSIRWEKDVAPHDFEAALAYLSLRFDEDRAEKLVKRLQVAEITHRRANDVLRACNREPLGLDDPGVRRDLVTIARGKKLSPVLVVYDEDGGPDIADGYHRVSLAYRLDPFATIPLRIAASDVKREK
;
A
#
# COMPACT_ATOMS: atom_id res chain seq x y z
N MET A 1 34.15 -6.85 -9.69
CA MET A 1 33.80 -6.78 -8.25
C MET A 1 33.29 -5.39 -7.96
N SER A 2 31.98 -5.29 -7.89
CA SER A 2 31.23 -4.22 -7.20
C SER A 2 29.85 -4.82 -7.06
N ASP A 3 29.63 -5.51 -5.94
CA ASP A 3 28.31 -5.99 -5.53
C ASP A 3 27.52 -4.71 -5.25
N GLU A 4 26.76 -4.26 -6.25
CA GLU A 4 25.85 -3.14 -6.16
C GLU A 4 24.78 -3.57 -5.17
N SER A 5 25.00 -3.24 -3.90
CA SER A 5 24.09 -3.57 -2.81
C SER A 5 22.81 -2.79 -3.02
N THR A 6 21.95 -3.32 -3.88
CA THR A 6 20.56 -2.94 -4.05
C THR A 6 19.94 -2.98 -2.66
N THR A 7 19.56 -1.83 -2.14
CA THR A 7 18.94 -1.72 -0.82
C THR A 7 17.56 -2.37 -0.92
N SER A 8 17.52 -3.68 -0.70
CA SER A 8 16.31 -4.48 -0.76
C SER A 8 15.47 -4.19 0.49
N ILE A 9 14.26 -3.67 0.28
CA ILE A 9 13.30 -3.41 1.35
C ILE A 9 12.93 -4.75 2.00
N ARG A 10 13.09 -4.85 3.32
CA ARG A 10 12.56 -5.96 4.10
C ARG A 10 11.14 -5.64 4.52
N TRP A 11 10.23 -6.59 4.33
CA TRP A 11 8.83 -6.44 4.67
C TRP A 11 8.46 -7.27 5.88
N GLU A 12 7.50 -6.78 6.67
CA GLU A 12 6.85 -7.61 7.67
C GLU A 12 6.03 -8.72 7.02
N LYS A 13 5.80 -9.80 7.77
CA LYS A 13 5.00 -10.94 7.29
C LYS A 13 3.54 -10.57 7.07
N ASP A 14 3.06 -9.57 7.80
CA ASP A 14 1.69 -9.11 7.75
C ASP A 14 1.57 -7.62 8.08
N VAL A 15 0.40 -7.05 7.78
CA VAL A 15 0.07 -5.63 8.00
C VAL A 15 -0.02 -5.33 9.49
N ALA A 16 0.60 -4.23 9.91
CA ALA A 16 0.53 -3.77 11.29
C ALA A 16 -0.89 -3.30 11.66
N PRO A 17 -1.40 -3.55 12.88
CA PRO A 17 -2.77 -3.17 13.26
C PRO A 17 -3.11 -1.68 13.02
N HIS A 18 -2.17 -0.78 13.31
CA HIS A 18 -2.35 0.66 13.12
C HIS A 18 -2.48 1.09 11.65
N ASP A 19 -1.98 0.30 10.71
CA ASP A 19 -2.14 0.59 9.27
C ASP A 19 -3.60 0.39 8.83
N PHE A 20 -4.34 -0.53 9.46
CA PHE A 20 -5.79 -0.67 9.23
C PHE A 20 -6.58 0.51 9.80
N GLU A 21 -6.15 1.07 10.94
CA GLU A 21 -6.74 2.29 11.51
C GLU A 21 -6.49 3.49 10.59
N ALA A 22 -5.27 3.63 10.05
CA ALA A 22 -4.94 4.65 9.06
C ALA A 22 -5.76 4.50 7.77
N ALA A 23 -5.91 3.26 7.27
CA ALA A 23 -6.74 2.97 6.12
C ALA A 23 -8.22 3.33 6.37
N LEU A 24 -8.77 3.04 7.55
CA LEU A 24 -10.13 3.43 7.90
C LEU A 24 -10.31 4.95 7.90
N ALA A 25 -9.38 5.66 8.54
CA ALA A 25 -9.41 7.12 8.61
C ALA A 25 -9.30 7.77 7.23
N TYR A 26 -8.55 7.17 6.30
CA TYR A 26 -8.48 7.64 4.92
C TYR A 26 -9.76 7.34 4.15
N LEU A 27 -10.27 6.11 4.23
CA LEU A 27 -11.45 5.68 3.47
C LEU A 27 -12.72 6.39 3.92
N SER A 28 -12.83 6.79 5.18
CA SER A 28 -13.97 7.59 5.68
C SER A 28 -13.99 9.03 5.14
N LEU A 29 -12.89 9.51 4.53
CA LEU A 29 -12.89 10.77 3.77
C LEU A 29 -13.44 10.59 2.35
N ARG A 30 -13.42 9.35 1.84
CA ARG A 30 -13.82 9.02 0.47
C ARG A 30 -15.24 8.47 0.38
N PHE A 31 -15.67 7.79 1.44
CA PHE A 31 -16.88 7.00 1.47
C PHE A 31 -17.65 7.24 2.77
N ASP A 32 -18.92 6.82 2.81
CA ASP A 32 -19.65 6.75 4.07
C ASP A 32 -19.00 5.73 5.03
N GLU A 33 -19.29 5.90 6.33
CA GLU A 33 -18.64 5.15 7.41
C GLU A 33 -18.84 3.63 7.29
N ASP A 34 -20.06 3.18 6.98
CA ASP A 34 -20.38 1.75 6.82
C ASP A 34 -19.58 1.12 5.67
N ARG A 35 -19.46 1.84 4.54
CA ARG A 35 -18.65 1.41 3.41
C ARG A 35 -17.16 1.34 3.73
N ALA A 36 -16.62 2.37 4.39
CA ALA A 36 -15.22 2.41 4.81
C ALA A 36 -14.89 1.25 5.76
N GLU A 37 -15.74 1.00 6.76
CA GLU A 37 -15.58 -0.11 7.70
C GLU A 37 -15.62 -1.47 7.00
N LYS A 38 -16.55 -1.68 6.06
CA LYS A 38 -16.65 -2.93 5.31
C LYS A 38 -15.40 -3.21 4.48
N LEU A 39 -14.85 -2.19 3.83
CA LEU A 39 -13.59 -2.33 3.07
C LEU A 39 -12.42 -2.71 3.99
N VAL A 40 -12.30 -2.07 5.17
CA VAL A 40 -11.24 -2.40 6.12
C VAL A 40 -11.39 -3.79 6.72
N LYS A 41 -12.61 -4.22 7.07
CA LYS A 41 -12.87 -5.59 7.55
C LYS A 41 -12.47 -6.63 6.50
N ARG A 42 -12.66 -6.35 5.22
CA ARG A 42 -12.20 -7.21 4.11
C ARG A 42 -10.69 -7.23 4.01
N LEU A 43 -10.03 -6.07 4.11
CA LEU A 43 -8.57 -5.99 4.15
C LEU A 43 -7.99 -6.80 5.31
N GLN A 44 -8.63 -6.82 6.48
CA GLN A 44 -8.17 -7.56 7.67
C GLN A 44 -8.17 -9.08 7.50
N VAL A 45 -8.97 -9.63 6.59
CA VAL A 45 -9.01 -11.08 6.31
C VAL A 45 -8.41 -11.46 4.95
N ALA A 46 -8.10 -10.47 4.11
CA ALA A 46 -7.47 -10.70 2.81
C ALA A 46 -6.05 -11.27 2.98
N GLU A 47 -5.70 -12.23 2.13
CA GLU A 47 -4.35 -12.81 2.11
C GLU A 47 -3.32 -11.81 1.58
N ILE A 48 -2.08 -11.95 2.06
CA ILE A 48 -0.95 -11.21 1.48
C ILE A 48 -0.68 -11.72 0.08
N THR A 49 -0.75 -10.83 -0.90
CA THR A 49 -0.29 -11.06 -2.27
C THR A 49 0.87 -10.14 -2.60
N HIS A 50 1.47 -10.33 -3.77
CA HIS A 50 2.64 -9.58 -4.21
C HIS A 50 2.41 -8.98 -5.60
N ARG A 51 2.66 -7.68 -5.77
CA ARG A 51 2.55 -6.98 -7.06
C ARG A 51 3.75 -6.03 -7.22
N ARG A 52 4.02 -5.61 -8.45
CA ARG A 52 5.07 -4.61 -8.71
C ARG A 52 4.60 -3.22 -8.26
N ALA A 53 5.51 -2.42 -7.71
CA ALA A 53 5.20 -1.07 -7.25
C ALA A 53 4.67 -0.19 -8.39
N ASN A 54 5.26 -0.26 -9.60
CA ASN A 54 4.78 0.49 -10.76
C ASN A 54 3.34 0.11 -11.18
N ASP A 55 2.98 -1.16 -11.08
CA ASP A 55 1.64 -1.64 -11.43
C ASP A 55 0.60 -1.20 -10.39
N VAL A 56 0.96 -1.19 -9.10
CA VAL A 56 0.08 -0.67 -8.04
C VAL A 56 -0.18 0.81 -8.24
N LEU A 57 0.87 1.61 -8.49
CA LEU A 57 0.75 3.05 -8.77
C LEU A 57 -0.11 3.32 -10.02
N ARG A 58 0.16 2.60 -11.11
CA ARG A 58 -0.59 2.72 -12.36
C ARG A 58 -2.05 2.31 -12.20
N ALA A 59 -2.33 1.24 -11.47
CA ALA A 59 -3.70 0.81 -11.21
C ALA A 59 -4.47 1.87 -10.42
N CYS A 60 -3.85 2.47 -9.40
CA CYS A 60 -4.46 3.49 -8.55
C CYS A 60 -4.38 4.91 -9.13
N ASN A 61 -3.85 5.08 -10.34
CA ASN A 61 -3.61 6.38 -10.98
C ASN A 61 -2.86 7.38 -10.07
N ARG A 62 -1.79 6.92 -9.41
CA ARG A 62 -0.94 7.72 -8.52
C ARG A 62 0.47 7.85 -9.09
N GLU A 63 1.01 9.05 -9.07
CA GLU A 63 2.44 9.30 -9.30
C GLU A 63 3.24 8.97 -8.03
N PRO A 64 4.46 8.41 -8.12
CA PRO A 64 5.28 8.15 -6.94
C PRO A 64 5.80 9.45 -6.32
N LEU A 65 5.73 9.56 -4.99
CA LEU A 65 6.39 10.64 -4.24
C LEU A 65 7.91 10.61 -4.40
N GLY A 66 8.55 11.77 -4.24
CA GLY A 66 10.01 11.92 -4.29
C GLY A 66 10.70 11.37 -3.04
N LEU A 67 12.02 11.13 -3.12
CA LEU A 67 12.82 10.68 -1.95
C LEU A 67 12.98 11.78 -0.88
N ASP A 68 12.71 13.03 -1.24
CA ASP A 68 12.71 14.20 -0.37
C ASP A 68 11.38 14.40 0.37
N ASP A 69 10.32 13.70 -0.03
CA ASP A 69 9.05 13.70 0.69
C ASP A 69 9.26 13.21 2.13
N PRO A 70 8.70 13.90 3.15
CA PRO A 70 8.94 13.54 4.56
C PRO A 70 8.54 12.10 4.92
N GLY A 71 7.44 11.59 4.36
CA GLY A 71 6.96 10.24 4.60
C GLY A 71 7.88 9.20 3.95
N VAL A 72 8.26 9.43 2.69
CA VAL A 72 9.21 8.57 1.97
C VAL A 72 10.57 8.56 2.66
N ARG A 73 11.07 9.73 3.07
CA ARG A 73 12.35 9.87 3.78
C ARG A 73 12.35 9.13 5.11
N ARG A 74 11.24 9.17 5.85
CA ARG A 74 11.09 8.40 7.10
C ARG A 74 11.18 6.89 6.83
N ASP A 75 10.52 6.41 5.79
CA ASP A 75 10.55 4.98 5.43
C ASP A 75 11.95 4.57 4.94
N LEU A 76 12.64 5.44 4.19
CA LEU A 76 14.04 5.26 3.78
C LEU A 76 14.98 5.15 5.00
N VAL A 77 14.85 6.04 5.99
CA VAL A 77 15.61 5.95 7.24
C VAL A 77 15.28 4.66 8.01
N THR A 78 14.03 4.19 7.95
CA THR A 78 13.58 2.96 8.60
C THR A 78 14.29 1.74 8.01
N ILE A 79 14.32 1.61 6.68
CA ILE A 79 15.02 0.50 6.02
C ILE A 79 16.54 0.59 6.15
N ALA A 80 17.12 1.81 6.15
CA ALA A 80 18.55 2.03 6.37
C ALA A 80 19.00 1.57 7.78
N ARG A 81 18.08 1.56 8.75
CA ARG A 81 18.29 1.01 10.10
C ARG A 81 18.06 -0.51 10.18
N GLY A 82 17.84 -1.18 9.05
CA GLY A 82 17.57 -2.61 8.97
C GLY A 82 16.18 -3.02 9.48
N LYS A 83 15.28 -2.05 9.71
CA LYS A 83 13.90 -2.31 10.12
C LYS A 83 13.05 -2.66 8.90
N LYS A 84 11.99 -3.43 9.15
CA LYS A 84 11.04 -3.82 8.13
C LYS A 84 9.94 -2.79 7.96
N LEU A 85 9.35 -2.74 6.78
CA LEU A 85 8.14 -1.98 6.50
C LEU A 85 6.93 -2.92 6.52
N SER A 86 5.80 -2.45 7.03
CA SER A 86 4.55 -3.20 6.96
C SER A 86 4.04 -3.25 5.49
N PRO A 87 3.35 -4.33 5.06
CA PRO A 87 2.70 -4.42 3.75
C PRO A 87 1.67 -3.31 3.47
N VAL A 88 1.33 -3.14 2.20
CA VAL A 88 0.46 -2.08 1.69
C VAL A 88 -1.01 -2.51 1.67
N LEU A 89 -1.93 -1.56 1.86
CA LEU A 89 -3.36 -1.80 1.78
C LEU A 89 -3.94 -1.13 0.53
N VAL A 90 -4.54 -1.92 -0.36
CA VAL A 90 -5.15 -1.44 -1.60
C VAL A 90 -6.63 -1.84 -1.62
N VAL A 91 -7.49 -0.91 -1.99
CA VAL A 91 -8.91 -1.19 -2.19
C VAL A 91 -9.30 -0.99 -3.64
N TYR A 92 -10.34 -1.69 -4.07
CA TYR A 92 -11.10 -1.37 -5.26
C TYR A 92 -12.54 -1.10 -4.86
N ASP A 93 -13.01 0.09 -5.18
CA ASP A 93 -14.38 0.47 -4.92
C ASP A 93 -15.11 0.72 -6.25
N GLU A 94 -16.38 0.30 -6.37
CA GLU A 94 -17.14 0.48 -7.62
C GLU A 94 -17.31 1.95 -8.03
N ASP A 95 -17.56 2.83 -7.06
CA ASP A 95 -17.80 4.25 -7.32
C ASP A 95 -16.49 5.05 -7.25
N GLY A 96 -15.55 4.61 -6.40
CA GLY A 96 -14.29 5.29 -6.14
C GLY A 96 -13.10 4.80 -6.96
N GLY A 97 -13.22 3.66 -7.64
CA GLY A 97 -12.11 2.98 -8.32
C GLY A 97 -11.06 2.39 -7.37
N PRO A 98 -9.92 1.93 -7.91
CA PRO A 98 -8.78 1.46 -7.13
C PRO A 98 -8.06 2.59 -6.41
N ASP A 99 -7.63 2.36 -5.16
CA ASP A 99 -6.76 3.29 -4.45
C ASP A 99 -5.90 2.61 -3.38
N ILE A 100 -4.83 3.30 -2.97
CA ILE A 100 -3.95 2.88 -1.89
C ILE A 100 -4.52 3.43 -0.58
N ALA A 101 -5.21 2.58 0.18
CA ALA A 101 -5.83 2.97 1.45
C ALA A 101 -4.80 3.25 2.54
N ASP A 102 -3.69 2.52 2.55
CA ASP A 102 -2.51 2.85 3.34
C ASP A 102 -1.23 2.32 2.66
N GLY A 103 -0.12 3.03 2.88
CA GLY A 103 1.20 2.63 2.39
C GLY A 103 1.68 3.33 1.12
N TYR A 104 1.05 4.43 0.70
CA TYR A 104 1.45 5.20 -0.47
C TYR A 104 2.93 5.65 -0.46
N HIS A 105 3.44 6.08 0.70
CA HIS A 105 4.87 6.40 0.87
C HIS A 105 5.78 5.17 0.67
N ARG A 106 5.36 3.99 1.16
CA ARG A 106 6.11 2.73 1.01
C ARG A 106 6.13 2.26 -0.44
N VAL A 107 5.01 2.37 -1.16
CA VAL A 107 4.93 2.09 -2.60
C VAL A 107 5.83 3.04 -3.38
N SER A 108 5.78 4.33 -3.05
CA SER A 108 6.63 5.36 -3.67
C SER A 108 8.11 5.07 -3.43
N LEU A 109 8.51 4.77 -2.19
CA LEU A 109 9.88 4.38 -1.84
C LEU A 109 10.33 3.17 -2.65
N ALA A 110 9.52 2.10 -2.68
CA ALA A 110 9.81 0.89 -3.44
C ALA A 110 10.06 1.22 -4.92
N TYR A 111 9.15 1.97 -5.55
CA TYR A 111 9.30 2.40 -6.95
C TYR A 111 10.56 3.25 -7.19
N ARG A 112 10.89 4.15 -6.27
CA ARG A 112 12.07 5.04 -6.40
C ARG A 112 13.38 4.28 -6.27
N LEU A 113 13.42 3.20 -5.49
CA LEU A 113 14.60 2.34 -5.35
C LEU A 113 14.73 1.35 -6.52
N ASP A 114 13.61 0.75 -6.92
CA ASP A 114 13.52 -0.12 -8.09
C ASP A 114 12.09 -0.06 -8.64
N PRO A 115 11.88 0.50 -9.85
CA PRO A 115 10.55 0.59 -10.47
C PRO A 115 9.84 -0.77 -10.63
N PHE A 116 10.58 -1.86 -10.67
CA PHE A 116 10.06 -3.23 -10.80
C PHE A 116 10.01 -3.98 -9.47
N ALA A 117 10.32 -3.31 -8.36
CA ALA A 117 10.27 -3.88 -7.02
C ALA A 117 8.90 -4.52 -6.76
N THR A 118 8.93 -5.76 -6.30
CA THR A 118 7.73 -6.48 -5.87
C THR A 118 7.46 -6.18 -4.40
N ILE A 119 6.25 -5.75 -4.08
CA ILE A 119 5.82 -5.36 -2.74
C ILE A 119 4.69 -6.29 -2.25
N PRO A 120 4.65 -6.63 -0.95
CA PRO A 120 3.52 -7.31 -0.36
C PRO A 120 2.38 -6.33 -0.12
N LEU A 121 1.16 -6.78 -0.38
CA LEU A 121 -0.05 -6.02 -0.16
C LEU A 121 -1.26 -6.91 0.11
N ARG A 122 -2.27 -6.34 0.74
CA ARG A 122 -3.62 -6.89 0.79
C ARG A 122 -4.53 -6.10 -0.11
N ILE A 123 -5.46 -6.79 -0.78
CA ILE A 123 -6.42 -6.20 -1.71
C ILE A 123 -7.83 -6.56 -1.28
N ALA A 124 -8.71 -5.57 -1.18
CA ALA A 124 -10.14 -5.78 -0.95
C ALA A 124 -10.97 -5.05 -2.01
N ALA A 125 -12.14 -5.61 -2.33
CA ALA A 125 -13.11 -4.97 -3.21
C ALA A 125 -14.43 -4.70 -2.48
N SER A 126 -15.09 -3.58 -2.80
CA SER A 126 -16.47 -3.34 -2.40
C SER A 126 -17.38 -4.43 -2.98
N ASP A 127 -18.54 -4.65 -2.35
CA ASP A 127 -19.51 -5.57 -2.90
C ASP A 127 -19.99 -5.08 -4.26
N VAL A 128 -19.82 -5.92 -5.28
CA VAL A 128 -20.39 -5.67 -6.59
C VAL A 128 -21.89 -5.87 -6.48
N LYS A 129 -22.68 -4.80 -6.65
CA LYS A 129 -24.11 -4.98 -6.90
C LYS A 129 -24.26 -5.65 -8.27
N ARG A 130 -24.34 -6.99 -8.28
CA ARG A 130 -24.83 -7.70 -9.46
C ARG A 130 -26.31 -7.38 -9.61
N GLU A 131 -26.64 -6.41 -10.45
CA GLU A 131 -28.01 -6.28 -10.95
C GLU A 131 -28.38 -7.59 -11.67
N LYS A 132 -29.55 -8.13 -11.31
CA LYS A 132 -30.15 -9.32 -11.93
C LYS A 132 -30.89 -8.93 -13.21
#